data_AF-A0A8J4UUA9-F1
#
_entry.id   AF-A0A8J4UUA9-F1
#
_cell.length_a   1.000
_cell.length_b   1.000
_cell.length_c   1.000
_cell.angle_alpha   90.00
_cell.angle_beta   90.00
_cell.angle_gamma   90.00
#
_symmetry.space_group_name_H-M   'P 1'
#
loop_
_entity.id
_entity.type
_entity.pdbx_description
1 polymer ?
#
loop_
_entity_poly.entity_id
_entity_poly.type
_entity_poly.pdbx_seq_one_letter_code
_entity_poly.pdbx_strand_id
1 'polypeptide(L)'
;MSDNEHPTDTIESLREEIELDEKKKNRYKPQKSYNMVAYDYSKEEEKAKLPGLPKKTFKDKDGNNDTETTTITTTDTDKQGGDEYQDPLEKLTPAQKKLYLLRQKLDKSKKSIYETVVDEHKRIHQGPQYEIEEKRKLYLEKVKAQEEDMKKEGHDPEIEKLKNITAGELERKSDAKKKKKKPVDGQSVVGSHVYNSYKKRVKEIDSFHQSDHFKAVVGDTNEKLDDIEYGKSVHIPRENINALKQELLKNEEERRTNFKRKGVSEQDDVDYINESNRLFNKKAAKAFDKYTIETRQNLERGTAL
;
A
#
# COMPACT_ATOMS: atom_id res chain seq x y z
N MET A 1 37.40 -2.89 21.42
CA MET A 1 36.20 -2.79 20.57
C MET A 1 36.04 -4.17 19.95
N SER A 2 35.23 -5.01 20.58
CA SER A 2 35.05 -6.41 20.21
C SER A 2 33.76 -6.51 19.44
N ASP A 3 33.86 -6.60 18.12
CA ASP A 3 32.72 -6.87 17.23
C ASP A 3 32.29 -8.31 17.46
N ASN A 4 31.36 -8.49 18.41
CA ASN A 4 30.69 -9.75 18.64
C ASN A 4 29.40 -9.75 17.82
N GLU A 5 29.53 -9.67 16.50
CA GLU A 5 28.41 -9.94 15.60
C GLU A 5 28.08 -11.42 15.70
N HIS A 6 26.92 -11.75 16.27
CA HIS A 6 26.47 -13.14 16.30
C HIS A 6 26.27 -13.63 14.86
N PRO A 7 26.70 -14.87 14.51
CA PRO A 7 26.58 -15.42 13.15
C PRO A 7 25.13 -15.53 12.64
N THR A 8 24.14 -15.24 13.49
CA THR A 8 22.71 -15.17 13.16
C THR A 8 22.29 -13.86 12.51
N ASP A 9 23.13 -12.81 12.53
CA ASP A 9 22.68 -11.47 12.18
C ASP A 9 23.08 -11.04 10.76
N THR A 10 23.72 -11.92 9.98
CA THR A 10 24.09 -11.61 8.59
C THR A 10 22.84 -11.34 7.72
N ILE A 11 23.00 -10.59 6.64
CA ILE A 11 21.89 -10.29 5.71
C ILE A 11 21.32 -11.57 5.09
N GLU A 12 22.18 -12.55 4.81
CA GLU A 12 21.80 -13.84 4.23
C GLU A 12 21.01 -14.71 5.23
N SER A 13 21.44 -14.78 6.49
CA SER A 13 20.72 -15.52 7.53
C SER A 13 19.33 -14.90 7.81
N LEU A 14 19.25 -13.56 7.88
CA LEU A 14 17.95 -12.86 8.01
C LEU A 14 17.03 -13.13 6.82
N ARG A 15 17.57 -13.13 5.59
CA ARG A 15 16.82 -13.46 4.37
C ARG A 15 16.27 -14.89 4.41
N GLU A 16 17.10 -15.86 4.78
CA GLU A 16 16.71 -17.28 4.84
C GLU A 16 15.62 -17.52 5.90
N GLU A 17 15.75 -16.92 7.08
CA GLU A 17 14.75 -17.04 8.14
C GLU A 17 13.39 -16.45 7.74
N ILE A 18 13.39 -15.29 7.07
CA ILE A 18 12.17 -14.67 6.53
C ILE A 18 11.53 -15.61 5.49
N GLU A 19 12.32 -16.19 4.57
CA GLU A 19 11.80 -17.07 3.52
C GLU A 19 11.22 -18.38 4.08
N LEU A 20 11.86 -18.96 5.10
CA LEU A 20 11.39 -20.16 5.78
C LEU A 20 10.05 -19.91 6.48
N ASP A 21 9.87 -18.75 7.11
CA ASP A 21 8.59 -18.40 7.73
C ASP A 21 7.49 -18.16 6.70
N GLU A 22 7.77 -17.47 5.59
CA GLU A 22 6.80 -17.30 4.50
C GLU A 22 6.32 -18.65 3.93
N LYS A 23 7.24 -19.64 3.84
CA LYS A 23 6.89 -21.03 3.48
C LYS A 23 6.03 -21.72 4.54
N LYS A 24 6.19 -21.41 5.83
CA LYS A 24 5.35 -21.93 6.91
C LYS A 24 3.96 -21.27 6.92
N LYS A 25 3.88 -19.96 6.73
CA LYS A 25 2.61 -19.20 6.63
C LYS A 25 1.72 -19.69 5.49
N ASN A 26 2.31 -20.02 4.34
CA ASN A 26 1.60 -20.63 3.21
C ASN A 26 1.01 -22.03 3.52
N ARG A 27 1.49 -22.69 4.58
CA ARG A 27 0.98 -24.00 5.04
C ARG A 27 0.03 -23.92 6.22
N TYR A 28 0.06 -22.84 6.99
CA TYR A 28 -0.77 -22.68 8.19
C TYR A 28 -2.15 -22.08 7.88
N LYS A 29 -3.22 -22.78 8.26
CA LYS A 29 -4.59 -22.24 8.30
C LYS A 29 -4.96 -22.01 9.76
N PRO A 30 -5.22 -20.77 10.20
CA PRO A 30 -5.58 -20.53 11.60
C PRO A 30 -6.89 -21.25 11.95
N GLN A 31 -6.89 -22.01 13.04
CA GLN A 31 -8.11 -22.49 13.67
C GLN A 31 -8.80 -21.29 14.35
N LYS A 32 -10.10 -21.10 14.13
CA LYS A 32 -10.88 -20.04 14.79
C LYS A 32 -10.88 -20.28 16.30
N SER A 33 -10.13 -19.49 17.07
CA SER A 33 -10.26 -19.45 18.53
C SER A 33 -11.38 -18.47 18.90
N TYR A 34 -12.36 -18.96 19.66
CA TYR A 34 -13.58 -18.21 20.00
C TYR A 34 -13.43 -17.26 21.20
N ASN A 35 -12.25 -17.19 21.83
CA ASN A 35 -12.00 -16.44 23.07
C ASN A 35 -10.85 -15.44 22.92
N MET A 36 -10.98 -14.48 22.01
CA MET A 36 -10.12 -13.30 22.00
C MET A 36 -11.00 -12.08 22.19
N VAL A 37 -11.31 -11.77 23.46
CA VAL A 37 -11.86 -10.45 23.82
C VAL A 37 -10.71 -9.47 23.68
N ALA A 38 -10.58 -8.90 22.48
CA ALA A 38 -9.67 -7.78 22.25
C ALA A 38 -10.26 -6.57 22.97
N TYR A 39 -9.58 -6.08 24.00
CA TYR A 39 -9.90 -4.78 24.59
C TYR A 39 -9.49 -3.70 23.59
N ASP A 40 -10.46 -2.91 23.13
CA ASP A 40 -10.27 -1.82 22.18
C ASP A 40 -9.70 -0.59 22.90
N TYR A 41 -8.37 -0.46 22.87
CA TYR A 41 -7.63 0.66 23.45
C TYR A 41 -7.50 1.87 22.50
N SER A 42 -8.22 1.92 21.38
CA SER A 42 -8.21 3.05 20.44
C SER A 42 -8.46 4.40 21.14
N LYS A 43 -9.36 4.43 22.13
CA LYS A 43 -9.67 5.62 22.94
C LYS A 43 -8.51 6.09 23.81
N GLU A 44 -7.64 5.17 24.23
CA GLU A 44 -6.46 5.49 25.05
C GLU A 44 -5.29 5.96 24.18
N GLU A 45 -5.15 5.38 22.98
CA GLU A 45 -4.22 5.87 21.95
C GLU A 45 -4.57 7.30 21.48
N GLU A 46 -5.85 7.61 21.30
CA GLU A 46 -6.30 8.98 20.95
C GLU A 46 -6.01 9.98 22.08
N LYS A 47 -6.23 9.58 23.34
CA LYS A 47 -5.85 10.40 24.51
C LYS A 47 -4.34 10.63 24.60
N ALA A 48 -3.52 9.66 24.22
CA ALA A 48 -2.07 9.77 24.22
C ALA A 48 -1.54 10.68 23.08
N LYS A 49 -2.28 10.80 21.97
CA LYS A 49 -1.94 11.63 20.80
C LYS A 49 -2.25 13.11 20.94
N LEU A 50 -2.88 13.56 22.04
CA LEU A 50 -3.14 14.98 22.31
C LEU A 50 -2.04 15.55 23.23
N PRO A 51 -0.94 16.11 22.68
CA PRO A 51 0.06 16.75 23.51
C PRO A 51 -0.47 18.11 23.96
N GLY A 52 -0.91 18.20 25.22
CA GLY A 52 -1.20 19.46 25.89
C GLY A 52 0.08 20.26 26.15
N LEU A 53 0.70 20.83 25.11
CA LEU A 53 1.75 21.83 25.31
C LEU A 53 1.09 23.17 25.69
N PRO A 54 1.67 23.93 26.64
CA PRO A 54 1.22 25.29 26.91
C PRO A 54 1.43 26.16 25.64
N LYS A 55 0.35 26.84 25.23
CA LYS A 55 0.37 27.81 24.13
C LYS A 55 1.39 28.93 24.42
N LYS A 56 2.18 29.33 23.43
CA LYS A 56 3.04 30.53 23.51
C LYS A 56 2.13 31.74 23.76
N THR A 57 2.31 32.43 24.89
CA THR A 57 1.66 33.72 25.13
C THR A 57 2.53 34.82 24.53
N PHE A 58 1.96 35.61 23.63
CA PHE A 58 2.52 36.91 23.23
C PHE A 58 2.04 37.95 24.24
N LYS A 59 2.94 38.81 24.74
CA LYS A 59 2.61 39.90 25.66
C LYS A 59 2.53 41.20 24.86
N ASP A 60 1.33 41.76 24.75
CA ASP A 60 1.16 43.18 24.43
C ASP A 60 1.25 44.02 25.73
N LYS A 61 1.58 45.30 25.59
CA LYS A 61 2.00 46.19 26.68
C LYS A 61 0.90 46.66 27.64
N ASP A 62 -0.32 46.18 27.52
CA ASP A 62 -1.41 46.48 28.45
C ASP A 62 -1.97 45.17 29.00
N GLY A 63 -1.88 44.99 30.32
CA GLY A 63 -2.11 43.71 30.99
C GLY A 63 -3.57 43.26 31.01
N ASN A 64 -4.04 42.65 29.92
CA ASN A 64 -5.25 41.82 29.90
C ASN A 64 -4.95 40.46 29.24
N ASN A 65 -5.36 39.37 29.91
CA ASN A 65 -5.24 38.00 29.39
C ASN A 65 -6.60 37.53 28.88
N ASP A 66 -6.90 37.76 27.61
CA ASP A 66 -8.08 37.19 26.96
C ASP A 66 -7.63 36.02 26.06
N THR A 67 -8.02 34.81 26.44
CA THR A 67 -7.83 33.61 25.63
C THR A 67 -8.97 33.49 24.63
N GLU A 68 -8.80 34.08 23.44
CA GLU A 68 -9.65 33.77 22.29
C GLU A 68 -8.85 33.14 21.16
N THR A 69 -9.36 32.01 20.67
CA THR A 69 -8.87 31.27 19.52
C THR A 69 -9.23 32.00 18.24
N THR A 70 -8.26 32.70 17.63
CA THR A 70 -8.40 33.23 16.28
C THR A 70 -7.71 32.30 15.28
N THR A 71 -8.49 31.75 14.37
CA THR A 71 -8.04 31.04 13.17
C THR A 71 -7.17 31.95 12.32
N ILE A 72 -5.96 31.50 12.00
CA ILE A 72 -5.01 32.21 11.14
C ILE A 72 -5.56 32.17 9.70
N THR A 73 -6.17 33.25 9.25
CA THR A 73 -6.36 33.57 7.84
C THR A 73 -5.17 34.41 7.39
N THR A 74 -4.44 33.89 6.42
CA THR A 74 -3.32 34.53 5.72
C THR A 74 -3.75 35.83 5.04
N THR A 75 -3.15 36.95 5.44
CA THR A 75 -2.88 38.07 4.52
C THR A 75 -1.54 38.71 4.87
N ASP A 76 -0.70 38.81 3.85
CA ASP A 76 0.65 39.35 3.86
C ASP A 76 0.66 40.85 4.22
N THR A 77 1.51 41.24 5.16
CA THR A 77 2.17 42.56 5.13
C THR A 77 3.57 42.45 5.75
N ASP A 78 4.54 42.91 4.97
CA ASP A 78 5.96 42.93 5.27
C ASP A 78 6.27 43.76 6.53
N LYS A 79 6.90 43.14 7.53
CA LYS A 79 7.69 43.86 8.55
C LYS A 79 9.04 43.19 8.73
N GLN A 80 10.06 43.92 8.29
CA GLN A 80 11.47 43.67 8.58
C GLN A 80 11.70 43.83 10.09
N GLY A 81 12.14 42.76 10.75
CA GLY A 81 12.59 42.77 12.14
C GLY A 81 13.21 41.41 12.46
N GLY A 82 14.52 41.35 12.62
CA GLY A 82 15.21 40.13 13.04
C GLY A 82 14.88 39.81 14.48
N ASP A 83 14.00 38.83 14.70
CA ASP A 83 13.73 38.28 16.03
C ASP A 83 14.90 37.38 16.45
N GLU A 84 15.79 37.87 17.29
CA GLU A 84 16.80 37.06 17.98
C GLU A 84 16.10 36.00 18.85
N TYR A 85 16.46 34.73 18.62
CA TYR A 85 15.95 33.61 19.42
C TYR A 85 16.41 33.74 20.87
N GLN A 86 15.52 34.22 21.74
CA GLN A 86 15.74 34.21 23.18
C GLN A 86 15.29 32.86 23.74
N ASP A 87 16.23 32.07 24.26
CA ASP A 87 15.94 30.78 24.89
C ASP A 87 14.94 31.00 26.06
N PRO A 88 13.74 30.38 26.02
CA PRO A 88 12.73 30.51 27.07
C PRO A 88 13.23 30.19 28.49
N LEU A 89 14.36 29.49 28.61
CA LEU A 89 14.98 29.16 29.88
C LEU A 89 15.74 30.32 30.50
N GLU A 90 16.14 31.36 29.76
CA GLU A 90 16.97 32.44 30.31
C GLU A 90 16.20 33.35 31.28
N LYS A 91 14.91 33.58 31.01
CA LYS A 91 14.02 34.45 31.80
C LYS A 91 13.47 33.79 33.08
N LEU A 92 13.77 32.51 33.32
CA LEU A 92 13.29 31.76 34.49
C LEU A 92 14.29 31.84 35.65
N THR A 93 13.77 31.88 36.87
CA THR A 93 14.60 31.76 38.09
C THR A 93 15.32 30.40 38.11
N PRO A 94 16.49 30.27 38.76
CA PRO A 94 17.26 29.01 38.76
C PRO A 94 16.45 27.81 39.30
N ALA A 95 15.54 28.04 40.26
CA ALA A 95 14.61 27.02 40.75
C ALA A 95 13.59 26.58 39.67
N GLN A 96 13.05 27.52 38.90
CA GLN A 96 12.13 27.22 37.80
C GLN A 96 12.83 26.51 36.64
N LYS A 97 14.08 26.85 36.32
CA LYS A 97 14.88 26.12 35.31
C LYS A 97 15.08 24.66 35.72
N LYS A 98 15.42 24.41 36.99
CA LYS A 98 15.55 23.04 37.53
C LYS A 98 14.24 22.28 37.48
N LEU A 99 13.11 22.92 37.79
CA LEU A 99 11.77 22.32 37.68
C LEU A 99 11.41 21.96 36.24
N TYR A 100 11.72 22.82 35.26
CA TYR A 100 11.50 22.55 33.85
C TYR A 100 12.32 21.35 33.36
N LEU A 101 13.60 21.29 33.71
CA LEU A 101 14.46 20.15 33.38
C LEU A 101 13.95 18.85 34.01
N LEU A 102 13.45 18.91 35.26
CA LEU A 102 12.82 17.76 35.91
C LEU A 102 11.55 17.31 35.20
N ARG A 103 10.69 18.25 34.78
CA ARG A 103 9.49 17.94 33.98
C ARG A 103 9.87 17.33 32.64
N GLN A 104 10.86 17.88 31.94
CA GLN A 104 11.34 17.33 30.68
C GLN A 104 11.90 15.91 30.85
N LYS A 105 12.66 15.64 31.93
CA LYS A 105 13.11 14.28 32.26
C LYS A 105 11.95 13.34 32.55
N LEU A 106 10.95 13.81 33.29
CA LEU A 106 9.75 13.05 33.63
C LEU A 106 8.90 12.74 32.38
N ASP A 107 8.77 13.69 31.45
CA ASP A 107 8.05 13.49 30.20
C ASP A 107 8.81 12.53 29.26
N LYS A 108 10.15 12.62 29.21
CA LYS A 108 11.01 11.64 28.53
C LYS A 108 10.84 10.24 29.11
N SER A 109 10.83 10.10 30.44
CA SER A 109 10.62 8.79 31.09
C SER A 109 9.22 8.24 30.84
N LYS A 110 8.18 9.10 30.89
CA LYS A 110 6.81 8.69 30.55
C LYS A 110 6.70 8.18 29.12
N LYS A 111 7.30 8.90 28.17
CA LYS A 111 7.32 8.51 26.76
C LYS A 111 8.04 7.16 26.57
N SER A 112 9.20 6.98 27.19
CA SER A 112 9.95 5.73 27.15
C SER A 112 9.16 4.57 27.74
N ILE A 113 8.52 4.75 28.89
CA ILE A 113 7.66 3.72 29.51
C ILE A 113 6.49 3.38 28.58
N TYR A 114 5.81 4.39 28.02
CA TYR A 114 4.70 4.18 27.10
C TYR A 114 5.13 3.41 25.84
N GLU A 115 6.26 3.78 25.24
CA GLU A 115 6.84 3.09 24.08
C GLU A 115 7.12 1.61 24.41
N THR A 116 7.74 1.33 25.56
CA THR A 116 8.00 -0.06 25.98
C THR A 116 6.71 -0.86 26.21
N VAL A 117 5.67 -0.25 26.78
CA VAL A 117 4.37 -0.90 27.02
C VAL A 117 3.65 -1.18 25.70
N VAL A 118 3.69 -0.23 24.75
CA VAL A 118 3.11 -0.41 23.42
C VAL A 118 3.83 -1.52 22.66
N ASP A 119 5.15 -1.59 22.75
CA ASP A 119 5.94 -2.64 22.09
C ASP A 119 5.72 -4.01 22.74
N GLU A 120 5.64 -4.08 24.07
CA GLU A 120 5.25 -5.30 24.79
C GLU A 120 3.84 -5.75 24.41
N HIS A 121 2.87 -4.82 24.34
CA HIS A 121 1.51 -5.11 23.90
C HIS A 121 1.47 -5.64 22.47
N LYS A 122 2.21 -5.03 21.53
CA LYS A 122 2.37 -5.53 20.16
C LYS A 122 2.98 -6.92 20.15
N ARG A 123 4.03 -7.17 20.94
CA ARG A 123 4.68 -8.48 21.05
C ARG A 123 3.71 -9.56 21.55
N ILE A 124 2.90 -9.24 22.57
CA ILE A 124 1.90 -10.16 23.14
C ILE A 124 0.75 -10.40 22.14
N HIS A 125 0.27 -9.36 21.46
CA HIS A 125 -0.91 -9.45 20.57
C HIS A 125 -0.59 -9.99 19.16
N GLN A 126 0.59 -9.68 18.63
CA GLN A 126 1.01 -10.09 17.29
C GLN A 126 1.78 -11.42 17.30
N GLY A 127 2.21 -11.89 18.47
CA GLY A 127 2.85 -13.20 18.64
C GLY A 127 4.10 -13.36 17.75
N PRO A 128 4.34 -14.55 17.14
CA PRO A 128 5.49 -14.81 16.28
C PRO A 128 5.63 -13.84 15.08
N GLN A 129 4.55 -13.16 14.65
CA GLN A 129 4.62 -12.21 13.53
C GLN A 129 5.46 -10.98 13.85
N TYR A 130 5.47 -10.51 15.10
CA TYR A 130 6.25 -9.34 15.51
C TYR A 130 7.77 -9.59 15.37
N GLU A 131 8.24 -10.76 15.83
CA GLU A 131 9.65 -11.14 15.73
C GLU A 131 10.12 -11.22 14.27
N ILE A 132 9.23 -11.62 13.35
CA ILE A 132 9.51 -11.65 11.92
C ILE A 132 9.53 -10.24 11.33
N GLU A 133 8.62 -9.36 11.76
CA GLU A 133 8.60 -7.96 11.33
C GLU A 133 9.85 -7.21 11.81
N GLU A 134 10.33 -7.47 13.02
CA GLU A 134 11.62 -6.97 13.51
C GLU A 134 12.78 -7.47 12.66
N LYS A 135 12.83 -8.77 12.35
CA LYS A 135 13.87 -9.34 11.46
C LYS A 135 13.82 -8.73 10.06
N ARG A 136 12.63 -8.46 9.52
CA ARG A 136 12.44 -7.76 8.24
C ARG A 136 12.95 -6.33 8.30
N LYS A 137 12.65 -5.61 9.38
CA LYS A 137 13.13 -4.25 9.59
C LYS A 137 14.65 -4.22 9.68
N LEU A 138 15.24 -5.14 10.44
CA LEU A 138 16.70 -5.29 10.55
C LEU A 138 17.34 -5.63 9.20
N TYR A 139 16.74 -6.54 8.42
CA TYR A 139 17.20 -6.85 7.07
C TYR A 139 17.19 -5.62 6.16
N LEU A 140 16.10 -4.84 6.16
CA LEU A 140 15.98 -3.62 5.36
C LEU A 140 17.03 -2.56 5.76
N GLU A 141 17.26 -2.40 7.06
CA GLU A 141 18.26 -1.47 7.59
C GLU A 141 19.68 -1.87 7.17
N LYS A 142 20.03 -3.17 7.26
CA LYS A 142 21.33 -3.67 6.82
C LYS A 142 21.54 -3.56 5.31
N VAL A 143 20.51 -3.85 4.50
CA VAL A 143 20.57 -3.66 3.05
C VAL A 143 20.77 -2.18 2.70
N LYS A 144 20.07 -1.27 3.39
CA LYS A 144 20.22 0.16 3.18
C LYS A 144 21.60 0.66 3.58
N ALA A 145 22.16 0.18 4.70
CA ALA A 145 23.52 0.50 5.11
C ALA A 145 24.54 0.08 4.05
N GLN A 146 24.44 -1.16 3.54
CA GLN A 146 25.30 -1.62 2.44
C GLN A 146 25.16 -0.75 1.19
N GLU A 147 23.94 -0.39 0.78
CA GLU A 147 23.74 0.50 -0.37
C GLU A 147 24.36 1.90 -0.17
N GLU A 148 24.30 2.44 1.04
CA GLU A 148 24.93 3.73 1.38
C GLU A 148 26.45 3.62 1.35
N ASP A 149 27.03 2.51 1.82
CA ASP A 149 28.47 2.26 1.77
C ASP A 149 28.97 2.05 0.32
N MET A 150 28.24 1.29 -0.51
CA MET A 150 28.55 1.17 -1.94
C MET A 150 28.52 2.53 -2.67
N LYS A 151 27.58 3.41 -2.30
CA LYS A 151 27.51 4.77 -2.85
C LYS A 151 28.69 5.63 -2.41
N LYS A 152 29.16 5.50 -1.17
CA LYS A 152 30.37 6.20 -0.68
C LYS A 152 31.62 5.73 -1.43
N GLU A 153 31.68 4.45 -1.79
CA GLU A 153 32.75 3.86 -2.61
C GLU A 153 32.65 4.24 -4.10
N GLY A 154 31.57 4.91 -4.52
CA GLY A 154 31.36 5.35 -5.91
C GLY A 154 30.78 4.27 -6.82
N HIS A 155 30.30 3.17 -6.26
CA HIS A 155 29.58 2.12 -6.99
C HIS A 155 28.07 2.42 -7.03
N ASP A 156 27.44 2.14 -8.17
CA ASP A 156 25.99 2.21 -8.30
C ASP A 156 25.38 0.89 -7.76
N PRO A 157 24.58 0.94 -6.69
CA PRO A 157 24.03 -0.26 -6.06
C PRO A 157 23.12 -1.07 -6.98
N GLU A 158 22.46 -0.44 -7.97
CA GLU A 158 21.57 -1.17 -8.87
C GLU A 158 22.36 -2.01 -9.88
N ILE A 159 23.44 -1.42 -10.44
CA ILE A 159 24.33 -2.09 -11.38
C ILE A 159 25.02 -3.29 -10.70
N GLU A 160 25.43 -3.12 -9.45
CA GLU A 160 26.12 -4.16 -8.71
C GLU A 160 25.20 -5.31 -8.30
N LYS A 161 23.98 -5.00 -7.87
CA LYS A 161 22.94 -6.02 -7.68
C LYS A 161 22.70 -6.82 -8.96
N LEU A 162 22.63 -6.16 -10.12
CA LEU A 162 22.45 -6.84 -11.40
C LEU A 162 23.63 -7.75 -11.76
N LYS A 163 24.86 -7.33 -11.45
CA LYS A 163 26.08 -8.15 -11.65
C LYS A 163 26.09 -9.41 -10.77
N ASN A 164 25.55 -9.31 -9.55
CA ASN A 164 25.54 -10.41 -8.57
C ASN A 164 24.36 -11.39 -8.75
N ILE A 165 23.45 -11.15 -9.69
CA ILE A 165 22.34 -12.08 -9.97
C ILE A 165 22.84 -13.25 -10.84
N THR A 166 22.81 -14.46 -10.28
CA THR A 166 23.14 -15.69 -11.00
C THR A 166 22.10 -16.02 -12.08
N ALA A 167 22.55 -16.61 -13.20
CA ALA A 167 21.67 -17.06 -14.30
C ALA A 167 20.50 -17.95 -13.82
N GLY A 168 20.74 -18.82 -12.84
CA GLY A 168 19.68 -19.67 -12.26
C GLY A 168 18.62 -18.89 -11.45
N GLU A 169 18.96 -17.77 -10.81
CA GLU A 169 17.97 -16.91 -10.16
C GLU A 169 17.10 -16.18 -11.20
N LEU A 170 17.72 -15.71 -12.30
CA LEU A 170 17.01 -15.10 -13.42
C LEU A 170 16.02 -16.08 -14.05
N GLU A 171 16.43 -17.32 -14.28
CA GLU A 171 15.57 -18.38 -14.82
C GLU A 171 14.38 -18.65 -13.89
N ARG A 172 14.62 -18.86 -12.58
CA ARG A 172 13.57 -19.05 -11.57
C ARG A 172 12.59 -17.87 -11.53
N LYS A 173 13.09 -16.63 -11.54
CA LYS A 173 12.26 -15.42 -11.60
C LYS A 173 11.44 -15.37 -12.90
N SER A 174 12.03 -15.75 -14.03
CA SER A 174 11.35 -15.81 -15.31
C SER A 174 10.24 -16.87 -15.33
N ASP A 175 10.50 -18.05 -14.79
CA ASP A 175 9.55 -19.16 -14.74
C ASP A 175 8.42 -18.92 -13.75
N ALA A 176 8.70 -18.29 -12.61
CA ALA A 176 7.68 -17.81 -11.70
C ALA A 176 6.75 -16.80 -12.40
N LYS A 177 7.31 -15.87 -13.19
CA LYS A 177 6.52 -14.93 -14.02
C LYS A 177 5.71 -15.66 -15.09
N LYS A 178 6.27 -16.67 -15.78
CA LYS A 178 5.55 -17.48 -16.78
C LYS A 178 4.40 -18.27 -16.15
N LYS A 179 4.61 -18.90 -14.98
CA LYS A 179 3.58 -19.64 -14.23
C LYS A 179 2.42 -18.75 -13.79
N LYS A 180 2.69 -17.49 -13.42
CA LYS A 180 1.66 -16.49 -13.10
C LYS A 180 0.88 -16.01 -14.33
N LYS A 181 1.45 -16.14 -15.53
CA LYS A 181 0.87 -15.72 -16.82
C LYS A 181 0.22 -16.86 -17.61
N LYS A 182 -0.11 -18.01 -17.00
CA LYS A 182 -0.73 -19.12 -17.74
C LYS A 182 -1.99 -18.61 -18.47
N PRO A 183 -2.03 -18.67 -19.82
CA PRO A 183 -3.19 -18.24 -20.58
C PRO A 183 -4.38 -19.12 -20.21
N VAL A 184 -5.56 -18.51 -20.13
CA VAL A 184 -6.80 -19.26 -19.90
C VAL A 184 -7.08 -20.08 -21.15
N ASP A 185 -7.15 -21.41 -21.01
CA ASP A 185 -7.46 -22.31 -22.12
C ASP A 185 -8.81 -21.94 -22.73
N GLY A 186 -8.81 -21.63 -24.04
CA GLY A 186 -9.91 -20.99 -24.78
C GLY A 186 -11.26 -21.73 -24.73
N GLN A 187 -11.27 -23.00 -24.32
CA GLN A 187 -12.45 -23.86 -24.26
C GLN A 187 -13.17 -23.78 -22.90
N SER A 188 -12.52 -23.27 -21.85
CA SER A 188 -13.10 -23.06 -20.51
C SER A 188 -13.71 -21.66 -20.32
N VAL A 189 -13.68 -20.82 -21.36
CA VAL A 189 -13.96 -19.38 -21.31
C VAL A 189 -15.44 -19.07 -21.06
N VAL A 190 -16.35 -19.96 -21.49
CA VAL A 190 -17.80 -19.77 -21.33
C VAL A 190 -18.19 -20.14 -19.90
N GLY A 191 -18.15 -19.17 -18.99
CA GLY A 191 -18.55 -19.30 -17.59
C GLY A 191 -17.43 -18.98 -16.61
N SER A 192 -16.20 -19.41 -16.86
CA SER A 192 -15.06 -19.11 -15.97
C SER A 192 -14.76 -17.61 -15.90
N HIS A 193 -14.88 -16.88 -17.01
CA HIS A 193 -14.70 -15.43 -17.01
C HIS A 193 -15.74 -14.70 -16.16
N VAL A 194 -17.01 -15.14 -16.24
CA VAL A 194 -18.11 -14.59 -15.45
C VAL A 194 -17.92 -14.89 -13.96
N TYR A 195 -17.52 -16.12 -13.63
CA TYR A 195 -17.21 -16.49 -12.25
C TYR A 195 -16.02 -15.69 -11.70
N ASN A 196 -14.95 -15.53 -12.47
CA ASN A 196 -13.77 -14.80 -12.05
C ASN A 196 -14.03 -13.30 -11.90
N SER A 197 -14.84 -12.69 -12.78
CA SER A 197 -15.23 -11.29 -12.64
C SER A 197 -16.13 -11.09 -11.43
N TYR A 198 -17.10 -12.00 -11.20
CA TYR A 198 -17.93 -12.00 -10.00
C TYR A 198 -17.08 -12.13 -8.73
N LYS A 199 -16.16 -13.09 -8.67
CA LYS A 199 -15.26 -13.31 -7.53
C LYS A 199 -14.41 -12.08 -7.20
N LYS A 200 -13.98 -11.31 -8.20
CA LYS A 200 -13.27 -10.04 -7.98
C LYS A 200 -14.20 -8.98 -7.39
N ARG A 201 -15.37 -8.80 -7.99
CA ARG A 201 -16.39 -7.84 -7.51
C ARG A 201 -16.81 -8.11 -6.07
N VAL A 202 -17.04 -9.38 -5.71
CA VAL A 202 -17.37 -9.77 -4.33
C VAL A 202 -16.29 -9.31 -3.35
N LYS A 203 -15.01 -9.53 -3.66
CA LYS A 203 -13.90 -9.08 -2.79
C LYS A 203 -13.83 -7.57 -2.63
N GLU A 204 -14.11 -6.83 -3.70
CA GLU A 204 -14.15 -5.36 -3.66
C GLU A 204 -15.32 -4.88 -2.80
N ILE A 205 -16.49 -5.52 -2.93
CA ILE A 205 -17.68 -5.23 -2.12
C ILE A 205 -17.48 -5.63 -0.65
N ASP A 206 -16.81 -6.73 -0.36
CA ASP A 206 -16.50 -7.17 1.01
C ASP A 206 -15.71 -6.09 1.77
N SER A 207 -14.83 -5.37 1.07
CA SER A 207 -14.08 -4.24 1.64
C SER A 207 -14.99 -3.05 1.96
N PHE A 208 -15.98 -2.76 1.11
CA PHE A 208 -16.99 -1.73 1.38
C PHE A 208 -17.91 -2.14 2.53
N HIS A 209 -18.32 -3.40 2.60
CA HIS A 209 -19.18 -3.92 3.66
C HIS A 209 -18.54 -3.81 5.05
N GLN A 210 -17.21 -3.87 5.13
CA GLN A 210 -16.46 -3.70 6.39
C GLN A 210 -16.23 -2.21 6.75
N SER A 211 -16.58 -1.27 5.87
CA SER A 211 -16.36 0.16 6.09
C SER A 211 -17.52 0.84 6.83
N ASP A 212 -17.22 1.97 7.47
CA ASP A 212 -18.21 2.79 8.20
C ASP A 212 -19.32 3.36 7.30
N HIS A 213 -19.10 3.36 5.98
CA HIS A 213 -20.08 3.82 4.99
C HIS A 213 -21.15 2.77 4.67
N PHE A 214 -20.95 1.51 5.08
CA PHE A 214 -21.96 0.49 4.93
C PHE A 214 -23.03 0.66 6.01
N LYS A 215 -24.28 0.86 5.58
CA LYS A 215 -25.43 0.91 6.47
C LYS A 215 -26.23 -0.38 6.33
N ALA A 216 -26.41 -1.11 7.42
CA ALA A 216 -27.29 -2.27 7.43
C ALA A 216 -28.70 -1.87 7.00
N VAL A 217 -29.35 -2.72 6.22
CA VAL A 217 -30.73 -2.51 5.80
C VAL A 217 -31.61 -2.65 7.04
N VAL A 218 -32.37 -1.59 7.35
CA VAL A 218 -33.28 -1.57 8.49
C VAL A 218 -34.55 -2.34 8.10
N GLY A 219 -34.62 -3.60 8.50
CA GLY A 219 -35.77 -4.49 8.31
C GLY A 219 -35.49 -5.89 8.87
N ASP A 220 -36.54 -6.63 9.23
CA ASP A 220 -36.44 -8.02 9.69
C ASP A 220 -36.10 -8.96 8.52
N THR A 221 -34.89 -8.86 7.99
CA THR A 221 -34.41 -9.69 6.88
C THR A 221 -34.15 -11.15 7.26
N ASN A 222 -34.35 -11.50 8.54
CA ASN A 222 -34.19 -12.86 9.06
C ASN A 222 -35.50 -13.68 8.98
N GLU A 223 -36.61 -13.05 8.62
CA GLU A 223 -37.84 -13.77 8.32
C GLU A 223 -37.68 -14.44 6.94
N LYS A 224 -37.93 -15.75 6.88
CA LYS A 224 -38.02 -16.46 5.60
C LYS A 224 -39.12 -15.76 4.82
N LEU A 225 -38.75 -15.01 3.78
CA LEU A 225 -39.70 -14.36 2.88
C LEU A 225 -40.73 -15.41 2.44
N ASP A 226 -42.00 -15.20 2.78
CA ASP A 226 -43.09 -16.01 2.24
C ASP A 226 -43.08 -15.85 0.71
N ASP A 227 -43.33 -16.94 -0.03
CA ASP A 227 -43.25 -17.02 -1.51
C ASP A 227 -44.15 -15.98 -2.22
N ILE A 228 -45.11 -15.40 -1.49
CA ILE A 228 -46.08 -14.39 -1.92
C ILE A 228 -45.55 -12.94 -1.74
N GLU A 229 -44.53 -12.72 -0.91
CA GLU A 229 -44.00 -11.38 -0.61
C GLU A 229 -42.96 -10.87 -1.61
N TYR A 230 -42.74 -11.61 -2.70
CA TYR A 230 -41.86 -11.20 -3.78
C TYR A 230 -42.33 -9.88 -4.42
N GLY A 231 -41.51 -8.84 -4.30
CA GLY A 231 -41.78 -7.52 -4.89
C GLY A 231 -42.09 -6.40 -3.89
N LYS A 232 -42.13 -6.68 -2.58
CA LYS A 232 -42.12 -5.60 -1.57
C LYS A 232 -40.76 -4.89 -1.59
N SER A 233 -40.76 -3.57 -1.75
CA SER A 233 -39.52 -2.77 -1.77
C SER A 233 -38.96 -2.64 -0.36
N VAL A 234 -37.88 -3.38 -0.09
CA VAL A 234 -37.10 -3.20 1.14
C VAL A 234 -36.44 -1.81 1.11
N HIS A 235 -36.47 -1.09 2.23
CA HIS A 235 -35.80 0.20 2.33
C HIS A 235 -34.27 0.02 2.35
N ILE A 236 -33.61 0.25 1.21
CA ILE A 236 -32.16 0.18 1.11
C ILE A 236 -31.58 1.58 1.40
N PRO A 237 -30.61 1.72 2.32
CA PRO A 237 -29.93 2.99 2.57
C PRO A 237 -29.33 3.59 1.30
N ARG A 238 -29.46 4.91 1.13
CA ARG A 238 -28.96 5.63 -0.06
C ARG A 238 -27.44 5.48 -0.26
N GLU A 239 -26.69 5.33 0.82
CA GLU A 239 -25.24 5.14 0.78
C GLU A 239 -24.84 3.83 0.08
N ASN A 240 -25.54 2.74 0.37
CA ASN A 240 -25.32 1.46 -0.29
C ASN A 240 -25.67 1.52 -1.79
N ILE A 241 -26.73 2.25 -2.14
CA ILE A 241 -27.13 2.48 -3.55
C ILE A 241 -26.06 3.30 -4.28
N ASN A 242 -25.52 4.33 -3.63
CA ASN A 242 -24.45 5.15 -4.19
C ASN A 242 -23.16 4.34 -4.38
N ALA A 243 -22.81 3.46 -3.45
CA ALA A 243 -21.67 2.57 -3.58
C ALA A 243 -21.83 1.60 -4.76
N LEU A 244 -23.02 1.01 -4.93
CA LEU A 244 -23.34 0.19 -6.11
C LEU A 244 -23.16 0.99 -7.41
N LYS A 245 -23.69 2.22 -7.46
CA LYS A 245 -23.55 3.09 -8.63
C LYS A 245 -22.08 3.38 -8.96
N GLN A 246 -21.27 3.67 -7.95
CA GLN A 246 -19.84 3.93 -8.12
C GLN A 246 -19.09 2.69 -8.63
N GLU A 247 -19.42 1.50 -8.11
CA GLU A 247 -18.86 0.23 -8.60
C GLU A 247 -19.16 -0.02 -10.08
N LEU A 248 -20.40 0.24 -10.51
CA LEU A 248 -20.80 0.12 -11.91
C LEU A 248 -20.04 1.09 -12.82
N LEU A 249 -19.92 2.36 -12.42
CA LEU A 249 -19.19 3.37 -13.19
C LEU A 249 -17.71 3.03 -13.32
N LYS A 250 -17.07 2.61 -12.21
CA LYS A 250 -15.68 2.15 -12.20
C LYS A 250 -15.48 0.98 -13.17
N ASN A 251 -16.37 -0.01 -13.14
CA ASN A 251 -16.31 -1.16 -14.05
C ASN A 251 -16.47 -0.76 -15.52
N GLU A 252 -17.31 0.22 -15.83
CA GLU A 252 -17.45 0.75 -17.19
C GLU A 252 -16.18 1.47 -17.65
N GLU A 253 -15.58 2.28 -16.79
CA GLU A 253 -14.30 2.95 -17.08
C GLU A 253 -13.16 1.96 -17.29
N GLU A 254 -13.06 0.93 -16.43
CA GLU A 254 -12.09 -0.16 -16.59
C GLU A 254 -12.32 -0.91 -17.90
N ARG A 255 -13.57 -1.17 -18.29
CA ARG A 255 -13.88 -1.82 -19.56
C ARG A 255 -13.44 -0.95 -20.75
N ARG A 256 -13.69 0.37 -20.69
CA ARG A 256 -13.29 1.32 -21.74
C ARG A 256 -11.77 1.43 -21.86
N THR A 257 -11.07 1.50 -20.73
CA THR A 257 -9.60 1.63 -20.67
C THR A 257 -8.88 0.34 -21.05
N ASN A 258 -9.39 -0.82 -20.63
CA ASN A 258 -8.82 -2.11 -21.01
C ASN A 258 -9.01 -2.43 -22.49
N PHE A 259 -10.07 -1.91 -23.12
CA PHE A 259 -10.27 -2.03 -24.57
C PHE A 259 -9.51 -0.97 -25.39
N LYS A 260 -8.53 -0.26 -24.80
CA LYS A 260 -7.68 0.66 -25.54
C LYS A 260 -7.05 -0.09 -26.72
N ARG A 261 -7.34 0.41 -27.93
CA ARG A 261 -6.78 -0.10 -29.18
C ARG A 261 -5.27 0.05 -29.06
N LYS A 262 -4.52 -1.04 -29.27
CA LYS A 262 -3.06 -0.95 -29.47
C LYS A 262 -2.87 0.07 -30.60
N GLY A 263 -2.25 1.21 -30.28
CA GLY A 263 -2.03 2.29 -31.24
C GLY A 263 -1.25 1.79 -32.45
N VAL A 264 -1.39 2.50 -33.57
CA VAL A 264 -0.52 2.30 -34.73
C VAL A 264 0.84 2.87 -34.36
N SER A 265 1.91 2.08 -34.49
CA SER A 265 3.27 2.60 -34.37
C SER A 265 3.62 3.34 -35.66
N GLU A 266 4.23 4.51 -35.57
CA GLU A 266 4.67 5.29 -36.75
C GLU A 266 5.80 4.59 -37.54
N GLN A 267 6.40 3.57 -36.95
CA GLN A 267 7.50 2.79 -37.55
C GLN A 267 7.02 1.54 -38.32
N ASP A 268 5.73 1.18 -38.20
CA ASP A 268 5.21 -0.02 -38.87
C ASP A 268 4.86 0.32 -40.33
N ASP A 269 5.22 -0.55 -41.28
CA ASP A 269 4.87 -0.40 -42.69
C ASP A 269 3.34 -0.40 -42.87
N VAL A 270 2.82 0.60 -43.59
CA VAL A 270 1.38 0.81 -43.77
C VAL A 270 0.88 -0.01 -44.98
N ASP A 271 0.18 -1.11 -44.71
CA ASP A 271 -0.43 -2.00 -45.71
C ASP A 271 -1.92 -1.68 -46.02
N TYR A 272 -2.43 -0.55 -45.54
CA TYR A 272 -3.85 -0.20 -45.58
C TYR A 272 -4.12 1.25 -46.00
N ILE A 273 -5.25 1.46 -46.67
CA ILE A 273 -5.72 2.81 -47.08
C ILE A 273 -6.73 3.37 -46.07
N ASN A 274 -7.57 2.51 -45.45
CA ASN A 274 -8.61 2.92 -44.50
C ASN A 274 -8.58 2.06 -43.21
N GLU A 275 -9.30 2.50 -42.18
CA GLU A 275 -9.36 1.80 -40.88
C GLU A 275 -9.99 0.40 -40.99
N SER A 276 -10.99 0.23 -41.86
CA SER A 276 -11.65 -1.05 -42.10
C SER A 276 -10.71 -2.08 -42.71
N ASN A 277 -9.86 -1.66 -43.65
CA ASN A 277 -8.81 -2.45 -44.29
C ASN A 277 -7.73 -2.79 -43.26
N ARG A 278 -7.32 -1.85 -42.39
CA ARG A 278 -6.39 -2.17 -41.29
C ARG A 278 -6.94 -3.27 -40.39
N LEU A 279 -8.22 -3.18 -40.03
CA LEU A 279 -8.87 -4.20 -39.19
C LEU A 279 -9.00 -5.54 -39.94
N PHE A 280 -9.24 -5.52 -41.24
CA PHE A 280 -9.27 -6.72 -42.08
C PHE A 280 -7.89 -7.36 -42.20
N ASN A 281 -6.86 -6.60 -42.60
CA ASN A 281 -5.47 -7.05 -42.66
C ASN A 281 -5.01 -7.61 -41.32
N LYS A 282 -5.33 -6.94 -40.20
CA LYS A 282 -5.05 -7.45 -38.84
C LYS A 282 -5.77 -8.76 -38.52
N LYS A 283 -6.97 -8.99 -39.05
CA LYS A 283 -7.70 -10.27 -38.90
C LYS A 283 -7.08 -11.35 -39.78
N ALA A 284 -6.75 -11.03 -41.03
CA ALA A 284 -6.09 -11.93 -41.97
C ALA A 284 -4.72 -12.35 -41.43
N ALA A 285 -3.94 -11.41 -40.93
CA ALA A 285 -2.64 -11.65 -40.31
C ALA A 285 -2.71 -12.71 -39.20
N LYS A 286 -3.66 -12.59 -38.27
CA LYS A 286 -3.85 -13.58 -37.20
C LYS A 286 -4.09 -15.02 -37.69
N ALA A 287 -4.76 -15.18 -38.83
CA ALA A 287 -5.11 -16.49 -39.37
C ALA A 287 -4.02 -17.03 -40.30
N PHE A 288 -3.46 -16.18 -41.15
CA PHE A 288 -2.64 -16.58 -42.28
C PHE A 288 -1.15 -16.33 -42.08
N ASP A 289 -0.72 -15.42 -41.19
CA ASP A 289 0.69 -15.09 -40.99
C ASP A 289 1.54 -16.31 -40.68
N LYS A 290 0.98 -17.29 -39.97
CA LYS A 290 1.67 -18.53 -39.65
C LYS A 290 2.09 -19.31 -40.90
N TYR A 291 1.32 -19.20 -41.98
CA TYR A 291 1.50 -19.95 -43.22
C TYR A 291 2.15 -19.12 -44.33
N THR A 292 2.17 -17.79 -44.23
CA THR A 292 2.67 -16.87 -45.27
C THR A 292 4.03 -16.24 -44.94
N ILE A 293 4.73 -16.74 -43.92
CA ILE A 293 6.04 -16.22 -43.48
C ILE A 293 7.06 -16.24 -44.62
N GLU A 294 7.17 -17.36 -45.34
CA GLU A 294 8.15 -17.51 -46.43
C GLU A 294 7.86 -16.56 -47.58
N THR A 295 6.58 -16.45 -47.98
CA THR A 295 6.16 -15.51 -49.03
C THR A 295 6.47 -14.07 -48.64
N ARG A 296 6.23 -13.68 -47.38
CA ARG A 296 6.58 -12.35 -46.87
C ARG A 296 8.09 -12.09 -46.92
N GLN A 297 8.89 -13.03 -46.45
CA GLN A 297 10.35 -12.91 -46.49
C GLN A 297 10.90 -12.79 -47.91
N ASN A 298 10.31 -13.52 -48.87
CA ASN A 298 10.71 -13.44 -50.28
C ASN A 298 10.36 -12.07 -50.90
N LEU A 299 9.24 -11.46 -50.49
CA LEU A 299 8.89 -10.10 -50.90
C LEU A 299 9.86 -9.06 -50.30
N GLU A 300 10.21 -9.21 -49.02
CA GLU A 300 11.16 -8.34 -48.33
C GLU A 300 12.59 -8.46 -48.88
N ARG A 301 12.99 -9.65 -49.36
CA ARG A 301 14.29 -9.89 -49.99
C ARG A 301 14.36 -9.45 -51.46
N GLY A 302 13.22 -9.02 -52.03
CA GLY A 302 13.07 -8.75 -53.45
C GLY A 302 13.01 -10.07 -54.21
N THR A 303 11.86 -10.36 -54.83
CA THR A 303 11.42 -11.59 -55.51
C THR A 303 12.49 -12.36 -56.30
N ALA A 304 13.46 -12.92 -55.61
CA ALA A 304 14.51 -13.79 -56.10
C ALA A 304 14.20 -15.17 -55.49
N LEU A 305 13.69 -16.05 -56.35
CA LEU A 305 13.66 -17.48 -56.08
C LEU A 305 15.05 -18.06 -56.33
#